data_AF-A0A2N8P2P4-F1
#
_entry.id   AF-A0A2N8P2P4-F1
#
_cell.length_a   1.000
_cell.length_b   1.000
_cell.length_c   1.000
_cell.angle_alpha   90.00
_cell.angle_beta   90.00
_cell.angle_gamma   90.00
#
_symmetry.space_group_name_H-M   'P 1'
#
loop_
_entity.id
_entity.type
_entity.pdbx_description
1 polymer ?
#
loop_
_entity_poly.entity_id
_entity_poly.type
_entity_poly.pdbx_seq_one_letter_code
_entity_poly.pdbx_strand_id
1 'polypeptide(L)'
;MDVLSAAELPGGFAYPKGFLRAVESGLVGLEPWWLLEGENLRVRAVGIRERFPERRLVPFARREDNDDVACWDLAGGVVCVIHDFAAPGWENRREFADFYAWLRAALEDFMEFEQ
;
A
#
# COMPACT_ATOMS: atom_id res chain seq x y z
N MET A 1 -2.40 -15.20 -2.94
CA MET A 1 -1.53 -14.01 -2.98
C MET A 1 -0.45 -14.20 -1.93
N ASP A 2 0.82 -14.01 -2.29
CA ASP A 2 1.96 -14.09 -1.37
C ASP A 2 2.21 -12.72 -0.72
N VAL A 3 1.56 -12.45 0.42
CA VAL A 3 1.78 -11.22 1.20
C VAL A 3 2.88 -11.42 2.25
N LEU A 4 3.36 -10.31 2.85
CA LEU A 4 4.35 -10.40 3.93
C LEU A 4 3.83 -11.28 5.08
N SER A 5 4.62 -12.28 5.44
CA SER A 5 4.33 -13.16 6.57
C SER A 5 4.48 -12.42 7.91
N ALA A 6 3.98 -13.02 8.99
CA ALA A 6 4.13 -12.46 10.34
C ALA A 6 5.59 -12.23 10.76
N ALA A 7 6.55 -12.98 10.20
CA ALA A 7 7.98 -12.80 10.46
C ALA A 7 8.58 -11.60 9.71
N GLU A 8 7.94 -11.17 8.61
CA GLU A 8 8.37 -10.07 7.76
C GLU A 8 7.68 -8.74 8.12
N LEU A 9 6.51 -8.82 8.76
CA LEU A 9 5.78 -7.66 9.24
C LEU A 9 6.48 -6.99 10.43
N PRO A 10 6.42 -5.65 10.54
CA PRO A 10 6.87 -4.97 11.74
C PRO A 10 6.10 -5.44 12.97
N GLY A 11 6.80 -5.58 14.10
CA GLY A 11 6.20 -6.03 15.35
C GLY A 11 4.97 -5.22 15.76
N GLY A 12 3.92 -5.93 16.19
CA GLY A 12 2.65 -5.35 16.62
C GLY A 12 1.66 -5.05 15.50
N PHE A 13 2.02 -5.29 14.23
CA PHE A 13 1.11 -5.13 13.11
C PHE A 13 0.49 -6.47 12.68
N ALA A 14 -0.82 -6.43 12.38
CA ALA A 14 -1.55 -7.51 11.75
C ALA A 14 -2.45 -6.92 10.67
N TYR A 15 -2.59 -7.62 9.55
CA TYR A 15 -3.45 -7.16 8.48
C TYR A 15 -4.90 -6.97 8.95
N PRO A 16 -5.56 -5.87 8.55
CA PRO A 16 -6.97 -5.69 8.83
C PRO A 16 -7.79 -6.77 8.11
N LYS A 17 -8.84 -7.28 8.76
CA LYS A 17 -9.70 -8.34 8.22
C LYS A 17 -10.25 -8.01 6.83
N GLY A 18 -10.52 -6.73 6.56
CA GLY A 18 -10.98 -6.27 5.25
C GLY A 18 -9.98 -6.50 4.12
N PHE A 19 -8.69 -6.28 4.38
CA PHE A 19 -7.63 -6.56 3.42
C PHE A 19 -7.51 -8.07 3.14
N LEU A 20 -7.48 -8.89 4.19
CA LEU A 20 -7.42 -10.35 4.04
C LEU A 20 -8.60 -10.88 3.22
N ARG A 21 -9.81 -10.39 3.49
CA ARG A 21 -11.00 -10.76 2.71
C ARG A 21 -10.89 -10.36 1.24
N ALA A 22 -10.34 -9.18 0.93
CA ALA A 22 -10.15 -8.73 -0.45
C ALA A 22 -9.18 -9.67 -1.19
N VAL A 23 -8.07 -10.02 -0.55
CA VAL A 23 -7.08 -10.97 -1.06
C VAL A 23 -7.69 -12.36 -1.30
N GLU A 24 -8.44 -12.89 -0.32
CA GLU A 24 -9.13 -14.18 -0.42
C GLU A 24 -10.18 -14.20 -1.53
N SER A 25 -10.81 -13.05 -1.80
CA SER A 25 -11.83 -12.91 -2.86
C SER A 25 -11.23 -12.72 -4.25
N GLY A 26 -9.90 -12.65 -4.38
CA GLY A 26 -9.22 -12.39 -5.65
C GLY A 26 -9.27 -10.94 -6.12
N LEU A 27 -9.62 -9.98 -5.25
CA LEU A 27 -9.58 -8.55 -5.55
C LEU A 27 -8.13 -8.05 -5.52
N VAL A 28 -7.38 -8.40 -6.55
CA VAL A 28 -5.92 -8.15 -6.65
C VAL A 28 -5.56 -6.97 -7.54
N GLY A 29 -6.52 -6.46 -8.32
CA GLY A 29 -6.32 -5.35 -9.25
C GLY A 29 -7.59 -4.54 -9.47
N LEU A 30 -7.41 -3.23 -9.46
CA LEU A 30 -8.38 -2.18 -9.78
C LEU A 30 -7.60 -1.11 -10.56
N GLU A 31 -7.27 -1.37 -11.83
CA GLU A 31 -6.43 -0.49 -12.66
C GLU A 31 -6.83 0.99 -12.45
N PRO A 32 -5.92 1.86 -11.99
CA PRO A 32 -4.46 1.73 -12.06
C PRO A 32 -3.80 1.12 -10.81
N TRP A 33 -4.56 0.65 -9.83
CA TRP A 33 -4.05 0.07 -8.59
C TRP A 33 -3.91 -1.45 -8.66
N TRP A 34 -2.74 -1.95 -8.25
CA TRP A 34 -2.43 -3.38 -8.20
C TRP A 34 -1.90 -3.75 -6.83
N LEU A 35 -2.46 -4.80 -6.20
CA LEU A 35 -1.91 -5.31 -4.95
C LEU A 35 -0.50 -5.86 -5.19
N LEU A 36 0.39 -5.56 -4.26
CA LEU A 36 1.76 -6.07 -4.27
C LEU A 36 1.79 -7.47 -3.65
N GLU A 37 2.53 -8.37 -4.29
CA GLU A 37 2.76 -9.72 -3.77
C GLU A 37 4.17 -10.23 -4.10
N GLY A 38 4.56 -11.34 -3.48
CA GLY A 38 5.76 -12.09 -3.83
C GLY A 38 7.05 -11.31 -3.59
N GLU A 39 8.00 -11.51 -4.50
CA GLU A 39 9.27 -10.79 -4.49
C GLU A 39 9.10 -9.29 -4.72
N ASN A 40 8.16 -8.89 -5.57
CA ASN A 40 7.88 -7.48 -5.86
C ASN A 40 7.48 -6.71 -4.59
N LEU A 41 6.64 -7.31 -3.74
CA LEU A 41 6.28 -6.74 -2.45
C LEU A 41 7.49 -6.60 -1.52
N ARG A 42 8.32 -7.64 -1.43
CA ARG A 42 9.49 -7.65 -0.53
C ARG A 42 10.54 -6.64 -0.95
N VAL A 43 10.89 -6.59 -2.23
CA VAL A 43 11.83 -5.61 -2.79
C VAL A 43 11.31 -4.19 -2.55
N ARG A 44 10.02 -3.96 -2.79
CA ARG A 44 9.39 -2.65 -2.54
C ARG A 44 9.42 -2.27 -1.06
N ALA A 45 9.11 -3.20 -0.16
CA ALA A 45 9.14 -2.98 1.28
C ALA A 45 10.55 -2.64 1.78
N VAL A 46 11.59 -3.33 1.27
CA VAL A 46 12.99 -3.00 1.57
C VAL A 46 13.33 -1.60 1.07
N GLY A 47 13.01 -1.28 -0.20
CA GLY A 47 13.34 0.01 -0.79
C GLY A 47 12.66 1.19 -0.09
N ILE A 48 11.37 1.06 0.26
CA ILE A 48 10.63 2.09 1.00
C ILE A 48 11.26 2.33 2.37
N ARG A 49 11.68 1.27 3.07
CA ARG A 49 12.36 1.38 4.37
C ARG A 49 13.73 2.07 4.25
N GLU A 50 14.46 1.84 3.16
CA GLU A 50 15.74 2.49 2.91
C GLU A 50 15.59 3.97 2.55
N ARG A 51 14.56 4.32 1.76
CA ARG A 51 14.28 5.70 1.35
C ARG A 51 13.66 6.54 2.48
N PHE A 52 12.78 5.95 3.28
CA PHE A 52 12.05 6.62 4.35
C PHE A 52 12.32 5.96 5.71
N PRO A 53 13.57 5.95 6.20
CA PRO A 53 13.96 5.20 7.40
C PRO A 53 13.27 5.69 8.69
N GLU A 54 12.82 6.95 8.72
CA GLU A 54 12.09 7.53 9.85
C GLU A 54 10.61 7.14 9.89
N ARG A 55 10.12 6.44 8.86
CA ARG A 55 8.72 6.01 8.77
C ARG A 55 8.58 4.51 8.95
N ARG A 56 7.45 4.10 9.53
CA ARG A 56 7.07 2.69 9.70
C ARG A 56 5.98 2.33 8.69
N LEU A 57 6.38 2.12 7.44
CA LEU A 57 5.48 1.85 6.33
C LEU A 57 5.47 0.37 5.94
N VAL A 58 4.27 -0.16 5.65
CA VAL A 58 4.08 -1.48 5.05
C VAL A 58 3.36 -1.31 3.72
N PRO A 59 4.03 -1.44 2.56
CA PRO A 59 3.38 -1.30 1.27
C PRO A 59 2.43 -2.47 1.02
N PHE A 60 1.35 -2.22 0.27
CA PHE A 60 0.40 -3.28 -0.09
C PHE A 60 -0.19 -3.11 -1.49
N ALA A 61 -0.14 -1.92 -2.09
CA ALA A 61 -0.56 -1.69 -3.47
C ALA A 61 0.33 -0.66 -4.16
N ARG A 62 0.56 -0.84 -5.46
CA ARG A 62 1.21 0.16 -6.33
C ARG A 62 0.19 0.71 -7.31
N ARG A 63 0.37 1.96 -7.71
CA ARG A 63 -0.25 2.51 -8.91
C ARG A 63 0.63 2.17 -10.12
N GLU A 64 0.05 1.99 -11.30
CA GLU A 64 0.78 1.57 -12.51
C GLU A 64 1.30 2.73 -13.34
N ASP A 65 0.57 3.84 -13.38
CA ASP A 65 0.86 5.01 -14.20
C ASP A 65 1.81 6.01 -13.52
N ASN A 66 2.18 5.77 -12.26
CA ASN A 66 3.17 6.57 -11.54
C ASN A 66 3.84 5.75 -10.41
N ASP A 67 4.76 6.39 -9.67
CA ASP A 67 5.47 5.76 -8.55
C ASP A 67 4.72 5.80 -7.21
N ASP A 68 3.40 5.96 -7.23
CA ASP A 68 2.62 5.98 -6.02
C ASP A 68 2.41 4.57 -5.45
N VAL A 69 2.59 4.47 -4.13
CA VAL A 69 2.46 3.23 -3.38
C VAL A 69 1.57 3.48 -2.18
N ALA A 70 0.51 2.69 -2.07
CA ALA A 70 -0.31 2.68 -0.89
C ALA A 70 0.37 1.83 0.19
N CYS A 71 0.48 2.40 1.38
CA CYS A 71 1.14 1.81 2.55
C CYS A 71 0.25 1.90 3.78
N TRP A 72 0.43 0.97 4.71
CA TRP A 72 -0.01 1.17 6.09
C TRP A 72 1.03 2.02 6.80
N ASP A 73 0.62 3.14 7.37
CA ASP A 73 1.45 3.92 8.28
C ASP A 73 1.20 3.44 9.71
N LEU A 74 2.17 2.69 10.25
CA LEU A 74 2.06 2.11 11.59
C LEU A 74 2.30 3.13 12.71
N ALA A 75 2.88 4.29 12.40
CA ALA A 75 3.02 5.37 13.36
C ALA A 75 1.72 6.17 13.46
N GLY A 76 1.07 6.43 12.33
CA GLY A 76 -0.21 7.16 12.25
C GLY A 76 -1.45 6.30 12.50
N GLY A 77 -1.37 4.99 12.32
CA GLY A 77 -2.53 4.09 12.39
C GLY A 77 -3.50 4.29 11.23
N VAL A 78 -2.98 4.71 10.06
CA VAL A 78 -3.75 5.08 8.87
C VAL A 78 -3.23 4.37 7.63
N VAL A 79 -3.95 4.48 6.52
CA VAL A 79 -3.42 4.14 5.20
C VAL A 79 -2.96 5.43 4.52
N CYS A 80 -1.75 5.45 3.97
CA CYS A 80 -1.25 6.58 3.19
C CYS A 80 -0.85 6.15 1.78
N VAL A 81 -1.02 7.04 0.82
CA VAL A 81 -0.40 6.93 -0.50
C VAL A 81 0.84 7.81 -0.48
N ILE A 82 1.99 7.20 -0.76
CA ILE A 82 3.27 7.87 -0.87
C ILE A 82 3.78 7.80 -2.31
N HIS A 83 4.58 8.78 -2.71
CA HIS A 83 5.36 8.74 -3.94
C HIS A 83 6.74 8.16 -3.63
N ASP A 84 7.00 6.93 -4.05
CA ASP A 84 8.09 6.10 -3.53
C ASP A 84 9.49 6.69 -3.77
N PHE A 85 9.69 7.41 -4.88
CA PHE A 85 10.98 8.03 -5.22
C PHE A 85 11.05 9.53 -4.91
N ALA A 86 10.11 10.07 -4.14
CA ALA A 86 10.22 11.43 -3.63
C ALA A 86 11.33 11.56 -2.57
N ALA A 87 11.83 12.79 -2.39
CA ALA A 87 12.71 13.09 -1.26
C ALA A 87 11.95 12.92 0.07
N PRO A 88 12.61 12.46 1.15
CA PRO A 88 11.97 12.34 2.47
C PRO A 88 11.29 13.64 2.92
N GLY A 89 10.06 13.54 3.38
CA GLY A 89 9.21 14.67 3.78
C GLY A 89 8.31 15.21 2.65
N TRP A 90 8.47 14.73 1.42
CA TRP A 90 7.69 15.15 0.24
C TRP A 90 6.88 14.01 -0.39
N GLU A 91 6.96 12.80 0.18
CA GLU A 91 6.37 11.60 -0.39
C GLU A 91 4.87 11.50 -0.19
N ASN A 92 4.31 12.04 0.90
CA ASN A 92 2.87 11.91 1.18
C ASN A 92 2.01 12.60 0.10
N ARG A 93 1.07 11.83 -0.47
CA ARG A 93 0.09 12.32 -1.45
C ARG A 93 -1.32 12.38 -0.88
N ARG A 94 -1.76 11.30 -0.22
CA ARG A 94 -3.10 11.16 0.37
C ARG A 94 -3.03 10.30 1.63
N GLU A 95 -3.97 10.53 2.53
CA GLU A 95 -4.18 9.71 3.73
C GLU A 95 -5.64 9.29 3.83
N PHE A 96 -5.85 8.11 4.44
CA PHE A 96 -7.14 7.48 4.59
C PHE A 96 -7.23 6.87 5.99
N ALA A 97 -8.40 6.98 6.62
CA ALA A 97 -8.61 6.45 7.97
C ALA A 97 -8.38 4.93 8.05
N ASP A 98 -8.69 4.18 6.99
CA ASP A 98 -8.53 2.73 6.94
C ASP A 98 -8.44 2.19 5.51
N PHE A 99 -8.29 0.86 5.39
CA PHE A 99 -8.26 0.15 4.12
C PHE A 99 -9.53 0.35 3.29
N TYR A 100 -10.71 0.46 3.88
CA TYR A 100 -11.95 0.62 3.12
C TYR A 100 -12.08 2.04 2.56
N ALA A 101 -11.60 3.05 3.27
CA ALA A 101 -11.52 4.42 2.77
C ALA A 101 -10.56 4.50 1.56
N TRP A 102 -9.40 3.84 1.64
CA TRP A 102 -8.51 3.69 0.48
C TRP A 102 -9.18 2.90 -0.66
N LEU A 103 -9.83 1.77 -0.35
CA LEU A 103 -10.45 0.92 -1.38
C LEU A 103 -11.56 1.64 -2.14
N ARG A 104 -12.37 2.48 -1.45
CA ARG A 104 -13.35 3.33 -2.12
C ARG A 104 -12.68 4.29 -3.08
N ALA A 105 -11.59 4.95 -2.68
CA ALA A 105 -10.85 5.83 -3.57
C ALA A 105 -10.21 5.09 -4.74
N ALA A 106 -9.65 3.89 -4.53
CA ALA A 106 -9.11 3.08 -5.60
C ALA A 106 -10.19 2.65 -6.62
N LEU A 107 -11.44 2.44 -6.16
CA LEU A 107 -12.58 2.18 -7.03
C LEU A 107 -13.00 3.44 -7.84
N GLU A 108 -12.97 4.62 -7.23
CA GLU A 108 -13.18 5.88 -7.97
C GLU A 108 -12.08 6.07 -9.03
N ASP A 109 -10.81 5.90 -8.66
CA ASP A 109 -9.68 5.96 -9.59
C ASP A 109 -9.87 4.95 -10.74
N PHE A 110 -10.36 3.73 -10.45
CA PHE A 110 -10.67 2.71 -11.47
C PHE A 110 -11.78 3.14 -12.43
N MET A 111 -12.84 3.78 -11.94
CA MET A 111 -13.92 4.29 -12.80
C MET A 111 -13.48 5.49 -13.64
N GLU A 112 -12.52 6.28 -13.15
CA GLU A 112 -11.99 7.45 -13.84
C GLU A 112 -10.90 7.09 -14.88
N PHE A 113 -10.18 5.98 -14.69
CA PHE A 113 -9.02 5.62 -15.52
C PHE A 113 -9.36 5.26 -16.98
N GLU A 114 -10.62 4.91 -17.27
CA GLU A 114 -11.08 4.64 -18.65
C GLU A 114 -11.42 5.92 -19.47
N GLN A 115 -11.01 7.11 -19.01
CA GLN A 115 -11.20 8.39 -19.73
C GLN A 115 -9.93 8.90 -20.42
#